data_AF-A0A522RMH2-F1
#
_entry.id   AF-A0A522RMH2-F1
#
_cell.length_a   1.000
_cell.length_b   1.000
_cell.length_c   1.000
_cell.angle_alpha   90.00
_cell.angle_beta   90.00
_cell.angle_gamma   90.00
#
_symmetry.space_group_name_H-M   'P 1'
#
loop_
_entity.id
_entity.type
_entity.pdbx_description
1 polymer ?
#
loop_
_entity_poly.entity_id
_entity_poly.type
_entity_poly.pdbx_seq_one_letter_code
_entity_poly.pdbx_strand_id
1 'polypeptide(L)' 'MNKIGVVLMATMLAACSEAAPTDTVDLLVAHPDRLRAVEQQCANDYAKMGAVECNAASEARHRLFMGNG' A
#
# COMPACT_ATOMS: atom_id res chain seq x y z
N MET A 1 -35.61 -15.91 17.01
CA MET A 1 -35.19 -15.80 15.60
C MET A 1 -34.67 -14.38 15.39
N ASN A 2 -33.49 -14.04 15.91
CA ASN A 2 -32.16 -14.24 15.31
C ASN A 2 -32.01 -13.68 13.89
N LYS A 3 -31.59 -12.40 13.76
CA LYS A 3 -30.97 -11.84 12.54
C LYS A 3 -29.93 -10.72 12.80
N ILE A 4 -29.80 -10.21 14.02
CA ILE A 4 -28.98 -9.01 14.28
C ILE A 4 -27.48 -9.36 14.50
N GLY A 5 -27.16 -10.62 14.79
CA GLY A 5 -25.80 -11.04 15.17
C GLY A 5 -24.78 -11.27 14.06
N VAL A 6 -25.13 -11.09 12.77
CA VAL A 6 -24.26 -11.55 11.66
C VAL A 6 -23.49 -10.41 10.96
N VAL A 7 -23.82 -9.14 11.22
CA VAL A 7 -23.30 -8.04 10.37
C VAL A 7 -21.98 -7.42 10.89
N LEU A 8 -21.54 -7.71 12.11
CA LEU A 8 -20.39 -7.01 12.74
C LEU A 8 -19.01 -7.64 12.49
N MET A 9 -18.90 -8.74 11.73
CA MET A 9 -17.65 -9.52 11.64
C MET A 9 -16.96 -9.50 10.26
N ALA A 10 -17.27 -8.51 9.40
CA ALA A 10 -16.72 -8.42 8.05
C ALA A 10 -15.72 -7.27 7.82
N THR A 11 -15.29 -6.55 8.86
CA THR A 11 -14.34 -5.42 8.70
C THR A 11 -12.87 -5.79 8.96
N MET A 12 -12.56 -7.05 9.28
CA MET A 12 -11.23 -7.47 9.75
C MET A 12 -10.25 -7.91 8.65
N LEU A 13 -10.40 -7.44 7.39
CA LEU A 13 -9.46 -7.78 6.30
C LEU A 13 -8.85 -6.56 5.60
N ALA A 14 -9.01 -5.35 6.15
CA ALA A 14 -8.36 -4.15 5.62
C ALA A 14 -6.96 -3.89 6.21
N ALA A 15 -6.39 -4.81 7.00
CA ALA A 15 -5.22 -4.50 7.85
C ALA A 15 -3.94 -5.32 7.59
N CYS A 16 -3.94 -6.35 6.74
CA CYS A 16 -2.69 -7.00 6.31
C CYS A 16 -2.11 -6.34 5.06
N SER A 17 -1.92 -5.04 5.18
CA SER A 17 -0.97 -4.29 4.39
C SER A 17 0.13 -3.82 5.32
N GLU A 18 0.84 -4.78 5.89
CA GLU A 18 2.22 -4.51 6.27
C GLU A 18 2.92 -4.26 4.93
N ALA A 19 3.29 -3.00 4.67
CA ALA A 19 4.27 -2.71 3.63
C ALA A 19 5.43 -3.65 3.93
N ALA A 20 5.64 -4.63 3.06
CA ALA A 20 6.60 -5.66 3.35
C ALA A 20 7.96 -4.95 3.46
N PRO A 21 8.87 -5.37 4.33
CA PRO A 21 10.23 -4.82 4.38
C PRO A 21 11.00 -4.95 3.04
N THR A 22 10.37 -5.54 2.02
CA THR A 22 10.79 -5.67 0.63
C THR A 22 10.22 -4.63 -0.34
N ASP A 23 9.39 -3.66 0.07
CA ASP A 23 8.83 -2.60 -0.81
C ASP A 23 9.89 -1.50 -1.13
N THR A 24 11.03 -1.91 -1.67
CA THR A 24 12.10 -1.01 -2.13
C THR A 24 11.72 -0.32 -3.43
N VAL A 25 12.37 0.80 -3.73
CA VAL A 25 12.13 1.58 -4.96
C VAL A 25 12.24 0.70 -6.21
N ASP A 26 13.28 -0.13 -6.32
CA ASP A 26 13.48 -0.99 -7.48
C ASP A 26 12.40 -2.08 -7.63
N LEU A 27 11.92 -2.63 -6.51
CA LEU A 27 10.83 -3.61 -6.53
C LEU A 27 9.51 -2.97 -6.95
N LEU A 28 9.24 -1.75 -6.46
CA LEU A 28 8.04 -1.00 -6.83
C LEU A 28 8.06 -0.49 -8.28
N VAL A 29 9.25 -0.20 -8.84
CA VAL A 29 9.42 0.08 -10.27
C VAL A 29 9.16 -1.19 -11.10
N ALA A 30 9.65 -2.34 -10.67
CA ALA A 30 9.46 -3.62 -11.35
C ALA A 30 8.01 -4.16 -11.27
N HIS A 31 7.27 -3.77 -10.22
CA HIS A 31 5.90 -4.22 -9.95
C HIS A 31 4.93 -3.04 -9.75
N PRO A 32 4.42 -2.43 -10.84
CA PRO A 32 3.55 -1.25 -10.78
C PRO A 32 2.20 -1.49 -10.07
N ASP A 33 1.73 -2.74 -10.04
CA ASP A 33 0.55 -3.17 -9.29
C ASP A 33 0.79 -3.09 -7.77
N ARG A 34 1.96 -3.52 -7.29
CA ARG A 34 2.37 -3.37 -5.89
C ARG A 34 2.55 -1.91 -5.51
N LEU A 35 3.16 -1.12 -6.40
CA LEU A 35 3.30 0.33 -6.20
C LEU A 35 1.97 1.02 -5.96
N ARG A 36 0.96 0.74 -6.79
CA ARG A 36 -0.39 1.29 -6.60
C ARG A 36 -0.99 0.93 -5.24
N ALA A 37 -0.77 -0.29 -4.76
CA ALA A 37 -1.26 -0.72 -3.45
C ALA A 37 -0.58 0.04 -2.31
N VAL A 38 0.73 0.25 -2.38
CA VAL A 38 1.49 1.02 -1.39
C VAL A 38 1.06 2.50 -1.40
N GLU A 39 0.86 3.09 -2.59
CA GLU A 39 0.34 4.47 -2.71
C GLU A 39 -1.05 4.62 -2.05
N GLN A 40 -1.94 3.65 -2.25
CA GLN A 40 -3.25 3.65 -1.60
C GLN A 40 -3.14 3.56 -0.08
N GLN A 41 -2.23 2.72 0.43
CA GLN A 41 -2.00 2.61 1.87
C GLN A 41 -1.43 3.91 2.45
N CYS A 42 -0.49 4.56 1.75
CA CYS A 42 0.05 5.87 2.12
C CYS A 42 -1.00 6.98 2.13
N ALA A 43 -1.95 6.96 1.19
CA ALA A 43 -3.06 7.90 1.15
C ALA A 43 -4.07 7.65 2.28
N ASN A 44 -4.26 6.40 2.68
CA ASN A 44 -5.22 6.01 3.71
C ASN A 44 -4.69 6.23 5.13
N ASP A 45 -3.44 5.85 5.39
CA ASP A 45 -2.84 5.92 6.74
C ASP A 45 -1.31 6.09 6.68
N TYR A 46 -0.88 7.33 6.42
CA TYR A 46 0.54 7.70 6.40
C TYR A 46 1.25 7.45 7.74
N ALA A 47 0.54 7.64 8.87
CA ALA A 47 1.13 7.49 10.20
C ALA A 47 1.50 6.03 10.47
N LYS A 48 0.68 5.09 9.99
CA LYS A 48 0.97 3.65 10.04
C LYS A 48 2.04 3.23 9.04
N MET A 49 2.01 3.77 7.82
CA MET A 49 2.94 3.40 6.76
C MET A 49 4.37 3.88 7.01
N GLY A 50 4.51 5.08 7.58
CA GLY A 50 5.82 5.68 7.78
C GLY A 50 6.32 6.48 6.58
N ALA A 51 7.20 7.44 6.88
CA ALA A 51 7.73 8.36 5.86
C ALA A 51 8.65 7.66 4.86
N VAL A 52 9.37 6.61 5.29
CA VAL A 52 10.35 5.90 4.45
C VAL A 52 9.62 5.14 3.34
N GLU A 53 8.58 4.40 3.69
CA GLU A 53 7.77 3.59 2.78
C GLU A 53 7.06 4.46 1.73
N CYS A 54 6.42 5.55 2.18
CA CYS A 54 5.70 6.43 1.27
C CYS A 54 6.64 7.25 0.36
N ASN A 55 7.83 7.60 0.85
CA ASN A 55 8.85 8.22 0.00
C ASN A 55 9.40 7.24 -1.04
N ALA A 56 9.62 5.97 -0.68
CA ALA A 56 10.04 4.95 -1.62
C ALA A 56 9.02 4.74 -2.75
N ALA A 57 7.73 4.73 -2.42
CA ALA A 57 6.65 4.68 -3.41
C ALA A 57 6.65 5.91 -4.33
N SER A 58 6.80 7.11 -3.76
CA SER A 58 6.89 8.35 -4.54
C SER A 58 8.09 8.35 -5.50
N GLU A 59 9.25 7.88 -5.04
CA GLU A 59 10.45 7.78 -5.88
C GLU A 59 10.26 6.76 -7.00
N ALA A 60 9.67 5.60 -6.71
CA ALA A 60 9.38 4.58 -7.71
C ALA A 60 8.44 5.12 -8.80
N ARG A 61 7.39 5.85 -8.42
CA ARG A 61 6.52 6.55 -9.38
C ARG A 61 7.27 7.56 -10.22
N HIS A 62 8.15 8.33 -9.59
CA HIS A 62 8.94 9.32 -10.29
C HIS A 62 9.84 8.68 -11.36
N ARG A 63 10.52 7.58 -11.01
CA ARG A 63 11.36 6.82 -11.95
C ARG A 63 10.53 6.25 -13.12
N LEU A 64 9.36 5.67 -12.84
CA LEU A 64 8.45 5.18 -13.88
C LEU A 64 7.95 6.29 -14.82
N PHE A 65 7.72 7.48 -14.27
CA PHE A 65 7.24 8.63 -15.05
C PHE A 65 8.35 9.23 -15.92
N MET A 66 9.56 9.37 -15.38
CA MET A 66 10.71 9.91 -16.13
C MET A 66 11.23 8.92 -17.19
N GLY A 67 10.91 7.64 -17.06
CA GLY A 67 11.32 6.58 -17.98
C GLY A 67 12.80 6.21 -17.81
N ASN A 68 13.12 4.93 -18.01
CA ASN A 68 14.49 4.57 -18.38
C ASN A 68 14.68 5.12 -19.81
N GLY A 69 15.36 6.26 -19.95
CA GLY A 69 15.53 6.96 -21.23
C GLY A 69 15.97 6.08 -22.39
#